data_AF-A0AAV6GRY2-F1
#
_entry.id   AF-A0AAV6GRY2-F1
#
_cell.length_a   1.000
_cell.length_b   1.000
_cell.length_c   1.000
_cell.angle_alpha   90.00
_cell.angle_beta   90.00
_cell.angle_gamma   90.00
#
_symmetry.space_group_name_H-M   'P 1'
#
loop_
_entity.id
_entity.type
_entity.pdbx_description
1 polymer ?
#
loop_
_entity_poly.entity_id
_entity_poly.type
_entity_poly.pdbx_seq_one_letter_code
_entity_poly.pdbx_strand_id
1 'polypeptide(L)'
;MTLSKAVPLPIALPLAKEYVDLLFPEEDITEHFKNLIAEGTSAQCTMVHDTLTTFNNRKYKNEMPISCYQVLAQDCTSELKFIVLMKKDQISEQKDLSVKVSDIDIDLYPMGNNMLVKVNGLEVPLSNLPYQHPTESILIKQRGEGLSLYAPSLGLQEVYLGKDIWKVNVADWMKGQTCGVCGKADGETRQEYSTPSGYQTKSSVSFAHSWVLPAESCRDSTQCHMKLESVKLEKQPIVDGQESKCYSVEPVLRCLPGCLPVRTMPVTIGFHCLPTHSSSVDLSNISEKSVDLRETAEAHMACQCNAECA
;
A
#
# COMPACT_ATOMS: atom_id res chain seq x y z
N MET A 1 -46.43 22.26 16.87
CA MET A 1 -45.64 21.14 17.42
C MET A 1 -44.28 21.16 16.74
N THR A 2 -43.30 21.81 17.35
CA THR A 2 -41.91 21.84 16.85
C THR A 2 -41.03 21.41 18.01
N LEU A 3 -40.47 20.20 17.92
CA LEU A 3 -39.48 19.70 18.86
C LEU A 3 -38.12 19.79 18.18
N SER A 4 -37.39 20.86 18.50
CA SER A 4 -35.94 20.92 18.36
C SER A 4 -35.31 20.07 19.46
N LYS A 5 -34.48 19.10 19.10
CA LYS A 5 -33.47 18.53 20.00
C LYS A 5 -32.16 18.43 19.25
N ALA A 6 -31.32 19.45 19.41
CA ALA A 6 -29.89 19.34 19.16
C ALA A 6 -29.27 18.54 20.30
N VAL A 7 -28.52 17.50 19.96
CA VAL A 7 -27.71 16.70 20.91
C VAL A 7 -26.39 17.43 21.13
N PRO A 8 -25.95 17.67 22.38
CA PRO A 8 -24.65 18.30 22.63
C PRO A 8 -23.51 17.30 22.46
N LEU A 9 -22.44 17.70 21.77
CA LEU A 9 -21.16 17.00 21.70
C LEU A 9 -20.39 17.15 23.03
N PRO A 10 -19.64 16.14 23.51
CA PRO A 10 -19.12 16.10 24.88
C PRO A 10 -17.75 16.79 25.09
N ILE A 11 -17.30 17.66 24.18
CA ILE A 11 -15.97 18.30 24.31
C ILE A 11 -16.08 19.80 24.04
N ALA A 12 -15.79 20.59 25.06
CA ALA A 12 -15.56 22.03 24.93
C ALA A 12 -14.07 22.26 24.59
N LEU A 13 -13.78 22.78 23.40
CA LEU A 13 -12.47 23.35 23.07
C LEU A 13 -12.40 24.77 23.64
N PRO A 14 -11.37 25.13 24.45
CA PRO A 14 -11.25 26.47 24.98
C PRO A 14 -10.49 27.32 23.97
N LEU A 15 -11.22 28.01 23.09
CA LEU A 15 -10.65 29.14 22.35
C LEU A 15 -11.54 30.34 22.61
N ALA A 16 -11.17 31.11 23.63
CA ALA A 16 -11.73 32.41 23.88
C ALA A 16 -11.43 33.30 22.66
N LYS A 17 -12.50 33.67 21.95
CA LYS A 17 -12.51 34.46 20.72
C LYS A 17 -11.73 35.78 20.84
N GLU A 18 -11.56 36.29 22.06
CA GLU A 18 -10.93 37.58 22.34
C GLU A 18 -9.38 37.58 22.31
N TYR A 19 -8.72 36.42 22.28
CA TYR A 19 -7.24 36.37 22.25
C TYR A 19 -6.64 36.29 20.84
N VAL A 20 -7.45 35.99 19.83
CA VAL A 20 -7.00 35.76 18.45
C VAL A 20 -6.83 37.08 17.68
N ASP A 21 -7.65 38.09 17.98
CA ASP A 21 -7.66 39.37 17.25
C ASP A 21 -6.42 40.25 17.50
N LEU A 22 -5.58 39.93 18.50
CA LEU A 22 -4.42 40.75 18.88
C LEU A 22 -3.08 40.29 18.31
N LEU A 23 -3.00 39.11 17.68
CA LEU A 23 -1.71 38.51 17.28
C LEU A 23 -1.44 38.47 15.77
N PHE A 24 -2.43 38.67 14.90
CA PHE A 24 -2.26 38.42 13.47
C PHE A 24 -3.06 39.42 12.60
N PRO A 25 -2.39 40.44 12.01
CA PRO A 25 -3.02 41.29 11.02
C PRO A 25 -3.05 40.57 9.66
N GLU A 26 -4.25 40.22 9.21
CA GLU A 26 -4.66 39.88 7.83
C GLU A 26 -3.74 38.98 6.97
N GLU A 27 -3.69 37.68 7.26
CA GLU A 27 -3.45 36.64 6.24
C GLU A 27 -4.35 35.42 6.51
N ASP A 28 -4.75 34.71 5.44
CA ASP A 28 -5.81 33.70 5.31
C ASP A 28 -5.96 32.68 6.47
N ILE A 29 -6.66 33.13 7.52
CA ILE A 29 -6.99 32.33 8.71
C ILE A 29 -7.76 31.07 8.32
N THR A 30 -8.61 31.14 7.29
CA THR A 30 -9.45 30.02 6.88
C THR A 30 -8.66 28.87 6.28
N GLU A 31 -7.67 29.14 5.43
CA GLU A 31 -6.82 28.11 4.85
C GLU A 31 -5.91 27.46 5.90
N HIS A 32 -5.34 28.27 6.79
CA HIS A 32 -4.49 27.76 7.88
C HIS A 32 -5.28 26.86 8.86
N PHE A 33 -6.48 27.27 9.28
CA PHE A 33 -7.33 26.44 10.14
C PHE A 33 -7.85 25.18 9.43
N LYS A 34 -8.18 25.26 8.12
CA LYS A 34 -8.54 24.06 7.34
C LYS A 34 -7.39 23.07 7.26
N ASN A 35 -6.17 23.54 7.06
CA ASN A 35 -4.97 22.71 7.03
C ASN A 35 -4.69 22.07 8.40
N LEU A 36 -4.82 22.81 9.50
CA LEU A 36 -4.65 22.27 10.85
C LEU A 36 -5.71 21.21 11.23
N ILE A 37 -6.97 21.43 10.83
CA ILE A 37 -8.03 20.45 11.04
C ILE A 37 -7.76 19.20 10.19
N ALA A 38 -7.46 19.38 8.89
CA ALA A 38 -7.16 18.27 7.98
C ALA A 38 -5.93 17.46 8.42
N GLU A 39 -4.89 18.10 8.94
CA GLU A 39 -3.72 17.41 9.52
C GLU A 39 -4.10 16.64 10.80
N GLY A 40 -4.98 17.18 11.64
CA GLY A 40 -5.42 16.54 12.89
C GLY A 40 -6.44 15.41 12.71
N THR A 41 -7.17 15.37 11.60
CA THR A 41 -8.18 14.36 11.32
C THR A 41 -7.77 13.35 10.26
N SER A 42 -6.85 13.69 9.34
CA SER A 42 -6.44 12.78 8.25
C SER A 42 -5.97 11.42 8.76
N ALA A 43 -6.32 10.37 8.04
CA ALA A 43 -5.79 9.04 8.32
C ALA A 43 -4.37 8.95 7.72
N GLN A 44 -3.40 8.68 8.59
CA GLN A 44 -1.98 8.65 8.23
C GLN A 44 -1.44 7.22 8.22
N CYS A 45 -0.83 6.84 7.11
CA CYS A 45 -0.04 5.63 6.96
C CYS A 45 1.43 6.03 6.81
N THR A 46 2.34 5.32 7.45
CA THR A 46 3.77 5.64 7.40
C THR A 46 4.61 4.39 7.28
N MET A 47 5.78 4.52 6.66
CA MET A 47 6.85 3.55 6.81
C MET A 47 8.08 4.26 7.32
N VAL A 48 8.64 3.77 8.42
CA VAL A 48 9.92 4.23 8.96
C VAL A 48 10.89 3.06 8.86
N HIS A 49 11.96 3.24 8.08
CA HIS A 49 12.80 2.14 7.61
C HIS A 49 11.94 1.05 6.95
N ASP A 50 11.78 -0.12 7.57
CA ASP A 50 10.96 -1.24 7.05
C ASP A 50 9.71 -1.52 7.89
N THR A 51 9.41 -0.68 8.89
CA THR A 51 8.21 -0.83 9.72
C THR A 51 7.09 0.04 9.17
N LEU A 52 6.04 -0.60 8.67
CA LEU A 52 4.83 0.05 8.22
C LEU A 52 3.86 0.21 9.39
N THR A 53 3.27 1.40 9.50
CA THR A 53 2.13 1.72 10.37
C THR A 53 0.94 2.05 9.47
N THR A 54 -0.12 1.25 9.55
CA THR A 54 -1.33 1.44 8.73
C THR A 54 -2.16 2.63 9.19
N PHE A 55 -3.19 3.00 8.43
CA PHE A 55 -4.13 4.06 8.79
C PHE A 55 -4.81 3.83 10.15
N ASN A 56 -5.07 2.56 10.51
CA ASN A 56 -5.65 2.18 11.79
C ASN A 56 -4.59 1.91 12.88
N ASN A 57 -3.36 2.42 12.69
CA ASN A 57 -2.22 2.32 13.61
C ASN A 57 -1.68 0.90 13.85
N ARG A 58 -1.95 -0.05 12.95
CA ARG A 58 -1.34 -1.39 13.04
C ARG A 58 0.10 -1.33 12.56
N LYS A 59 1.04 -1.85 13.36
CA LYS A 59 2.46 -1.89 13.01
C LYS A 59 2.91 -3.29 12.64
N TYR A 60 3.69 -3.41 11.56
CA TYR A 60 4.37 -4.65 11.18
C TYR A 60 5.56 -4.35 10.26
N LYS A 61 6.48 -5.31 10.13
CA LYS A 61 7.61 -5.22 9.20
C LYS A 61 7.13 -5.58 7.79
N ASN A 62 7.30 -4.67 6.83
CA ASN A 62 6.91 -4.88 5.44
C ASN A 62 8.05 -5.47 4.64
N GLU A 63 8.06 -6.80 4.52
CA GLU A 63 9.03 -7.55 3.72
C GLU A 63 8.60 -7.52 2.25
N MET A 64 9.24 -6.67 1.45
CA MET A 64 8.85 -6.43 0.05
C MET A 64 9.89 -7.00 -0.93
N PRO A 65 9.46 -7.63 -2.04
CA PRO A 65 10.37 -8.07 -3.09
C PRO A 65 11.06 -6.89 -3.79
N ILE A 66 12.24 -7.15 -4.34
CA ILE A 66 12.98 -6.18 -5.16
C ILE A 66 12.29 -6.04 -6.53
N SER A 67 12.33 -4.85 -7.11
CA SER A 67 11.88 -4.51 -8.48
C SER A 67 10.37 -4.60 -8.75
N CYS A 68 9.57 -5.17 -7.87
CA CYS A 68 8.12 -5.22 -8.03
C CYS A 68 7.44 -4.04 -7.32
N TYR A 69 6.34 -3.54 -7.89
CA TYR A 69 5.52 -2.52 -7.22
C TYR A 69 4.65 -3.16 -6.14
N GLN A 70 4.43 -2.44 -5.04
CA GLN A 70 3.46 -2.79 -4.00
C GLN A 70 2.46 -1.65 -3.85
N VAL A 71 1.18 -1.99 -3.78
CA VAL A 71 0.10 -1.02 -3.58
C VAL A 71 0.09 -0.58 -2.11
N LEU A 72 0.52 0.67 -1.86
CA LEU A 72 0.47 1.27 -0.54
C LEU A 72 -0.97 1.61 -0.15
N ALA A 73 -1.61 2.44 -0.98
CA ALA A 73 -2.99 2.86 -0.83
C ALA A 73 -3.56 3.21 -2.20
N GLN A 74 -4.81 2.86 -2.46
CA GLN A 74 -5.53 3.29 -3.65
C GLN A 74 -6.99 3.57 -3.31
N ASP A 75 -7.67 4.36 -4.16
CA ASP A 75 -9.11 4.53 -4.14
C ASP A 75 -9.80 3.23 -4.58
N CYS A 76 -10.54 2.59 -3.70
CA CYS A 76 -11.23 1.32 -3.99
C CYS A 76 -12.74 1.50 -4.20
N THR A 77 -13.14 2.72 -4.56
CA THR A 77 -14.45 3.02 -5.16
C THR A 77 -14.45 2.72 -6.65
N SER A 78 -15.60 2.89 -7.31
CA SER A 78 -15.73 2.73 -8.76
C SER A 78 -14.99 3.80 -9.58
N GLU A 79 -14.52 4.88 -8.96
CA GLU A 79 -13.88 6.01 -9.65
C GLU A 79 -12.36 5.86 -9.76
N LEU A 80 -11.71 5.11 -8.86
CA LEU A 80 -10.25 4.87 -8.86
C LEU A 80 -9.43 6.17 -9.01
N LYS A 81 -9.69 7.17 -8.17
CA LYS A 81 -9.06 8.52 -8.27
C LYS A 81 -7.55 8.51 -8.13
N PHE A 82 -7.00 7.60 -7.33
CA PHE A 82 -5.56 7.51 -7.11
C PHE A 82 -5.08 6.09 -6.83
N ILE A 83 -3.80 5.87 -7.12
CA ILE A 83 -3.02 4.71 -6.66
C ILE A 83 -1.66 5.22 -6.21
N VAL A 84 -1.25 4.89 -4.98
CA VAL A 84 0.10 5.12 -4.46
C VAL A 84 0.82 3.77 -4.42
N LEU A 85 1.88 3.68 -5.21
CA LEU A 85 2.74 2.52 -5.33
C LEU A 85 4.09 2.82 -4.71
N MET A 86 4.71 1.78 -4.17
CA MET A 86 6.12 1.80 -3.79
C MET A 86 6.86 0.76 -4.60
N LYS A 87 8.14 1.00 -4.91
CA LYS A 87 9.05 0.02 -5.48
C LYS A 87 10.39 0.08 -4.77
N LYS A 88 11.02 -1.08 -4.61
CA LYS A 88 12.39 -1.18 -4.12
C LYS A 88 13.34 -1.33 -5.31
N ASP A 89 14.26 -0.38 -5.48
CA ASP A 89 15.24 -0.42 -6.56
C ASP A 89 16.14 -1.68 -6.48
N GLN A 90 16.59 -2.17 -7.63
CA GLN A 90 17.34 -3.42 -7.72
C GLN A 90 18.74 -3.34 -7.12
N ILE A 91 19.39 -2.18 -7.22
CA ILE A 91 20.81 -2.02 -6.89
C ILE A 91 20.96 -1.33 -5.54
N SER A 92 20.32 -0.18 -5.39
CA SER A 92 20.41 0.65 -4.20
C SER A 92 19.50 0.17 -3.07
N GLU A 93 18.51 -0.67 -3.38
CA GLU A 93 17.46 -1.09 -2.45
C GLU A 93 16.67 0.09 -1.85
N GLN A 94 16.79 1.29 -2.44
CA GLN A 94 16.04 2.47 -2.05
C GLN A 94 14.57 2.36 -2.48
N LYS A 95 13.72 3.12 -1.81
CA LYS A 95 12.27 3.10 -2.00
C LYS A 95 11.84 4.28 -2.86
N ASP A 96 11.27 3.96 -4.00
CA ASP A 96 10.67 4.92 -4.91
C ASP A 96 9.16 4.91 -4.69
N LEU A 97 8.52 6.07 -4.76
CA LEU A 97 7.06 6.18 -4.77
C LEU A 97 6.60 6.55 -6.17
N SER A 98 5.57 5.86 -6.67
CA SER A 98 4.87 6.23 -7.89
C SER A 98 3.41 6.51 -7.54
N VAL A 99 2.94 7.72 -7.84
CA VAL A 99 1.59 8.19 -7.56
C VAL A 99 0.88 8.39 -8.89
N LYS A 100 -0.17 7.61 -9.11
CA LYS A 100 -1.06 7.73 -10.26
C LYS A 100 -2.30 8.48 -9.82
N VAL A 101 -2.60 9.60 -10.44
CA VAL A 101 -3.78 10.43 -10.17
C VAL A 101 -4.36 10.92 -11.48
N SER A 102 -5.63 10.61 -11.76
CA SER A 102 -6.22 10.85 -13.10
C SER A 102 -5.37 10.18 -14.20
N ASP A 103 -4.93 10.91 -15.21
CA ASP A 103 -4.02 10.49 -16.28
C ASP A 103 -2.55 10.89 -16.03
N ILE A 104 -2.21 11.26 -14.79
CA ILE A 104 -0.89 11.79 -14.43
C ILE A 104 -0.11 10.78 -13.61
N ASP A 105 1.10 10.48 -14.07
CA ASP A 105 2.07 9.63 -13.40
C ASP A 105 3.14 10.49 -12.72
N ILE A 106 3.31 10.36 -11.41
CA ILE A 106 4.27 11.13 -10.62
C ILE A 106 5.20 10.19 -9.87
N ASP A 107 6.49 10.23 -10.19
CA ASP A 107 7.50 9.41 -9.53
C ASP A 107 8.35 10.28 -8.60
N LEU A 108 8.46 9.89 -7.34
CA LEU A 108 9.35 10.46 -6.34
C LEU A 108 10.42 9.43 -6.00
N TYR A 109 11.69 9.78 -6.11
CA TYR A 109 12.78 8.82 -5.84
C TYR A 109 14.05 9.52 -5.34
N PRO A 110 14.83 8.86 -4.48
CA PRO A 110 16.13 9.37 -4.05
C PRO A 110 17.18 9.20 -5.15
N MET A 111 18.06 10.19 -5.29
CA MET A 111 19.29 10.10 -6.09
C MET A 111 20.46 10.67 -5.29
N GLY A 112 21.26 9.77 -4.71
CA GLY A 112 22.30 10.14 -3.76
C GLY A 112 21.70 10.75 -2.49
N ASN A 113 22.02 12.03 -2.22
CA ASN A 113 21.46 12.78 -1.09
C ASN A 113 20.26 13.65 -1.47
N ASN A 114 19.89 13.71 -2.75
CA ASN A 114 18.79 14.54 -3.23
C ASN A 114 17.54 13.68 -3.45
N MET A 115 16.37 14.32 -3.37
CA MET A 115 15.11 13.75 -3.86
C MET A 115 14.82 14.32 -5.24
N LEU A 116 14.40 13.47 -6.17
CA LEU A 116 13.99 13.87 -7.51
C LEU A 116 12.51 13.56 -7.72
N VAL A 117 11.92 14.29 -8.67
CA VAL A 117 10.54 14.11 -9.08
C VAL A 117 10.45 14.07 -10.61
N LYS A 118 9.67 13.12 -11.12
CA LYS A 118 9.23 13.08 -12.51
C LYS A 118 7.71 13.20 -12.58
N VAL A 119 7.23 13.95 -13.56
CA VAL A 119 5.80 14.04 -13.90
C VAL A 119 5.65 13.62 -15.35
N ASN A 120 4.88 12.57 -15.61
CA ASN A 120 4.69 11.94 -16.91
C ASN A 120 6.04 11.58 -17.59
N GLY A 121 6.98 11.06 -16.80
CA GLY A 121 8.33 10.69 -17.24
C GLY A 121 9.31 11.85 -17.42
N LEU A 122 8.86 13.09 -17.32
CA LEU A 122 9.72 14.29 -17.43
C LEU A 122 10.19 14.73 -16.05
N GLU A 123 11.50 14.87 -15.87
CA GLU A 123 12.07 15.34 -14.62
C GLU A 123 11.75 16.81 -14.39
N VAL A 124 11.27 17.13 -13.18
CA VAL A 124 11.04 18.51 -12.75
C VAL A 124 12.25 18.94 -11.92
N PRO A 125 13.04 19.93 -12.38
CA PRO A 125 14.18 20.42 -11.61
C PRO A 125 13.75 20.94 -10.25
N LEU A 126 14.54 20.69 -9.20
CA LEU A 126 14.23 21.18 -7.85
C LEU A 126 14.14 22.71 -7.78
N SER A 127 14.84 23.44 -8.65
CA SER A 127 14.73 24.89 -8.80
C SER A 127 13.35 25.37 -9.26
N ASN A 128 12.54 24.46 -9.82
CA ASN A 128 11.22 24.74 -10.35
C ASN A 128 10.11 24.27 -9.39
N LEU A 129 10.47 23.90 -8.15
CA LEU A 129 9.49 23.67 -7.09
C LEU A 129 9.13 24.99 -6.37
N PRO A 130 7.87 25.18 -5.94
CA PRO A 130 6.75 24.24 -6.03
C PRO A 130 6.24 24.04 -7.46
N TYR A 131 6.00 22.79 -7.84
CA TYR A 131 5.36 22.44 -9.09
C TYR A 131 3.85 22.39 -8.87
N GLN A 132 3.10 23.12 -9.70
CA GLN A 132 1.65 23.09 -9.73
C GLN A 132 1.20 22.55 -11.08
N HIS A 133 0.38 21.50 -11.07
CA HIS A 133 -0.11 20.93 -12.32
C HIS A 133 -1.10 21.90 -13.00
N PRO A 134 -1.03 22.09 -14.33
CA PRO A 134 -1.83 23.11 -15.02
C PRO A 134 -3.34 22.83 -15.05
N THR A 135 -3.74 21.55 -15.01
CA THR A 135 -5.15 21.14 -15.16
C THR A 135 -5.74 20.50 -13.91
N GLU A 136 -4.90 19.95 -13.03
CA GLU A 136 -5.32 19.20 -11.86
C GLU A 136 -4.85 19.92 -10.61
N SER A 137 -5.59 19.79 -9.50
CA SER A 137 -5.24 20.41 -8.22
C SER A 137 -4.12 19.64 -7.50
N ILE A 138 -2.97 19.50 -8.18
CA ILE A 138 -1.78 18.80 -7.71
C ILE A 138 -0.69 19.83 -7.43
N LEU A 139 -0.13 19.77 -6.23
CA LEU A 139 1.00 20.59 -5.79
C LEU A 139 2.12 19.68 -5.30
N ILE A 140 3.33 19.86 -5.82
CA ILE A 140 4.54 19.17 -5.37
C ILE A 140 5.50 20.23 -4.84
N LYS A 141 5.98 20.06 -3.61
CA LYS A 141 6.93 21.00 -2.99
C LYS A 141 7.95 20.29 -2.12
N GLN A 142 9.08 20.95 -1.91
CA GLN A 142 10.08 20.49 -0.95
C GLN A 142 9.57 20.68 0.48
N ARG A 143 9.75 19.66 1.33
CA ARG A 143 9.40 19.69 2.76
C ARG A 143 10.55 19.07 3.55
N GLY A 144 11.33 19.92 4.23
CA GLY A 144 12.57 19.49 4.88
C GLY A 144 13.55 18.89 3.86
N GLU A 145 14.06 17.70 4.15
CA GLU A 145 14.96 16.94 3.26
C GLU A 145 14.21 16.06 2.25
N GLY A 146 12.87 16.14 2.20
CA GLY A 146 12.02 15.31 1.34
C GLY A 146 11.15 16.10 0.36
N LEU A 147 10.31 15.38 -0.37
CA LEU A 147 9.30 15.94 -1.28
C LEU A 147 7.89 15.57 -0.79
N SER A 148 6.96 16.52 -0.91
CA SER A 148 5.55 16.32 -0.58
C SER A 148 4.69 16.60 -1.81
N LEU A 149 3.78 15.69 -2.12
CA LEU A 149 2.72 15.83 -3.11
C LEU A 149 1.38 16.02 -2.38
N TYR A 150 0.60 16.99 -2.82
CA TYR A 150 -0.75 17.29 -2.31
C TYR A 150 -1.74 17.20 -3.47
N ALA A 151 -2.81 16.42 -3.30
CA ALA A 151 -3.93 16.33 -4.23
C ALA A 151 -5.24 16.10 -3.47
N PRO A 152 -5.64 17.02 -2.56
CA PRO A 152 -6.73 16.79 -1.61
C PRO A 152 -8.10 16.61 -2.28
N SER A 153 -8.35 17.27 -3.42
CA SER A 153 -9.56 17.08 -4.23
C SER A 153 -9.68 15.67 -4.82
N LEU A 154 -8.55 14.97 -4.97
CA LEU A 154 -8.47 13.60 -5.47
C LEU A 154 -8.36 12.57 -4.34
N GLY A 155 -8.35 13.02 -3.08
CA GLY A 155 -8.36 12.14 -1.90
C GLY A 155 -7.01 11.96 -1.22
N LEU A 156 -5.94 12.56 -1.75
CA LEU A 156 -4.60 12.53 -1.17
C LEU A 156 -4.29 13.85 -0.46
N GLN A 157 -4.39 13.84 0.87
CA GLN A 157 -4.02 15.00 1.68
C GLN A 157 -2.52 15.28 1.61
N GLU A 158 -1.69 14.23 1.64
CA GLU A 158 -0.23 14.35 1.44
C GLU A 158 0.37 12.98 1.07
N VAL A 159 1.27 12.94 0.10
CA VAL A 159 2.23 11.85 -0.08
C VAL A 159 3.63 12.41 0.11
N TYR A 160 4.34 11.94 1.12
CA TYR A 160 5.67 12.42 1.48
C TYR A 160 6.71 11.32 1.26
N LEU A 161 7.81 11.65 0.59
CA LEU A 161 9.01 10.82 0.51
C LEU A 161 10.21 11.57 1.11
N GLY A 162 10.80 10.96 2.13
CA GLY A 162 12.09 11.31 2.73
C GLY A 162 13.04 10.11 2.66
N LYS A 163 14.29 10.29 3.12
CA LYS A 163 15.36 9.28 2.97
C LYS A 163 15.02 7.92 3.59
N ASP A 164 14.53 7.92 4.83
CA ASP A 164 14.23 6.70 5.61
C ASP A 164 12.76 6.63 6.02
N ILE A 165 11.91 7.48 5.46
CA ILE A 165 10.50 7.58 5.81
C ILE A 165 9.65 8.00 4.62
N TRP A 166 8.51 7.35 4.47
CA TRP A 166 7.42 7.88 3.65
C TRP A 166 6.14 7.99 4.45
N LYS A 167 5.24 8.86 4.00
CA LYS A 167 3.90 9.03 4.58
C LYS A 167 2.86 9.13 3.48
N VAL A 168 1.70 8.54 3.72
CA VAL A 168 0.48 8.74 2.93
C VAL A 168 -0.60 9.20 3.90
N ASN A 169 -1.08 10.42 3.70
CA ASN A 169 -2.24 10.97 4.39
C ASN A 169 -3.38 11.05 3.38
N VAL A 170 -4.51 10.43 3.71
CA VAL A 170 -5.71 10.51 2.87
C VAL A 170 -6.68 11.54 3.42
N ALA A 171 -7.43 12.17 2.52
CA ALA A 171 -8.46 13.12 2.91
C ALA A 171 -9.53 12.42 3.77
N ASP A 172 -10.18 13.16 4.68
CA ASP A 172 -11.15 12.58 5.62
C ASP A 172 -12.28 11.81 4.93
N TRP A 173 -12.72 12.30 3.77
CA TRP A 173 -13.79 11.67 3.00
C TRP A 173 -13.35 10.35 2.35
N MET A 174 -12.04 10.03 2.29
CA MET A 174 -11.54 8.74 1.80
C MET A 174 -11.50 7.64 2.87
N LYS A 175 -11.78 7.96 4.14
CA LYS A 175 -11.84 6.95 5.21
C LYS A 175 -12.89 5.89 4.91
N GLY A 176 -12.49 4.62 5.03
CA GLY A 176 -13.30 3.46 4.66
C GLY A 176 -13.34 3.14 3.16
N GLN A 177 -12.75 3.98 2.31
CA GLN A 177 -12.79 3.86 0.85
C GLN A 177 -11.44 3.49 0.23
N THR A 178 -10.39 3.32 1.04
CA THR A 178 -9.07 2.94 0.57
C THR A 178 -8.82 1.44 0.66
N CYS A 179 -7.90 0.91 -0.13
CA CYS A 179 -7.32 -0.41 0.07
C CYS A 179 -5.85 -0.44 -0.35
N GLY A 180 -5.12 -1.49 0.01
CA GLY A 180 -3.65 -1.53 -0.04
C GLY A 180 -3.04 -1.93 1.31
N VAL A 181 -1.72 -1.94 1.39
CA VAL A 181 -1.02 -2.27 2.66
C VAL A 181 -1.24 -1.25 3.77
N CYS A 182 -1.68 -0.03 3.46
CA CYS A 182 -2.08 0.98 4.44
C CYS A 182 -3.48 0.73 5.05
N GLY A 183 -4.27 -0.19 4.49
CA GLY A 183 -5.60 -0.54 5.00
C GLY A 183 -6.71 0.41 4.55
N LYS A 184 -7.87 0.32 5.21
CA LYS A 184 -9.12 1.01 4.83
C LYS A 184 -9.35 2.35 5.53
N ALA A 185 -8.61 2.66 6.60
CA ALA A 185 -8.84 3.85 7.42
C ALA A 185 -10.26 3.95 8.03
N ASP A 186 -10.90 2.82 8.32
CA ASP A 186 -12.26 2.71 8.88
C ASP A 186 -12.28 2.57 10.41
N GLY A 187 -11.12 2.53 11.07
CA GLY A 187 -10.98 2.30 12.50
C GLY A 187 -11.07 0.83 12.93
N GLU A 188 -11.28 -0.12 12.00
CA GLU A 188 -11.32 -1.55 12.29
C GLU A 188 -9.92 -2.17 12.24
N THR A 189 -9.41 -2.60 13.40
CA THR A 189 -8.05 -3.14 13.53
C THR A 189 -7.98 -4.66 13.48
N ARG A 190 -9.11 -5.37 13.65
CA ARG A 190 -9.16 -6.84 13.67
C ARG A 190 -9.05 -7.44 12.28
N GLN A 191 -9.52 -6.72 11.26
CA GLN A 191 -9.58 -7.16 9.86
C GLN A 191 -8.55 -6.44 8.98
N GLU A 192 -7.52 -5.86 9.61
CA GLU A 192 -6.51 -5.03 8.94
C GLU A 192 -5.80 -5.77 7.79
N TYR A 193 -5.60 -7.08 7.95
CA TYR A 193 -4.90 -7.92 6.99
C TYR A 193 -5.84 -8.53 5.95
N SER A 194 -6.65 -7.68 5.33
CA SER A 194 -7.52 -8.04 4.21
C SER A 194 -6.75 -8.01 2.89
N THR A 195 -6.68 -9.13 2.18
CA THR A 195 -6.03 -9.24 0.86
C THR A 195 -6.94 -8.67 -0.25
N PRO A 196 -6.42 -8.48 -1.48
CA PRO A 196 -7.25 -8.09 -2.62
C PRO A 196 -8.40 -9.06 -2.93
N SER A 197 -8.26 -10.34 -2.60
CA SER A 197 -9.32 -11.35 -2.74
C SER A 197 -10.42 -11.25 -1.67
N GLY A 198 -10.28 -10.35 -0.69
CA GLY A 198 -11.17 -10.24 0.46
C GLY A 198 -10.88 -11.24 1.58
N TYR A 199 -9.92 -12.14 1.40
CA TYR A 199 -9.50 -13.08 2.44
C TYR A 199 -8.76 -12.34 3.57
N GLN A 200 -9.01 -12.76 4.81
CA GLN A 200 -8.38 -12.18 5.99
C GLN A 200 -7.28 -13.08 6.51
N THR A 201 -6.04 -12.68 6.27
CA THR A 201 -4.89 -13.45 6.71
C THR A 201 -4.46 -13.11 8.12
N LYS A 202 -3.81 -14.09 8.78
CA LYS A 202 -3.18 -13.90 10.09
C LYS A 202 -1.70 -13.52 9.96
N SER A 203 -1.13 -13.63 8.76
CA SER A 203 0.28 -13.37 8.49
C SER A 203 0.44 -11.98 7.89
N SER A 204 1.13 -11.08 8.58
CA SER A 204 1.43 -9.74 8.05
C SER A 204 2.28 -9.79 6.78
N VAL A 205 3.11 -10.83 6.64
CA VAL A 205 3.95 -11.06 5.45
C VAL A 205 3.09 -11.50 4.28
N SER A 206 2.18 -12.46 4.48
CA SER A 206 1.24 -12.89 3.44
C SER A 206 0.35 -11.73 2.98
N PHE A 207 -0.13 -10.92 3.93
CA PHE A 207 -0.86 -9.70 3.66
C PHE A 207 -0.06 -8.74 2.78
N ALA A 208 1.16 -8.37 3.19
CA ALA A 208 2.04 -7.50 2.41
C ALA A 208 2.31 -8.03 0.99
N HIS A 209 2.59 -9.32 0.86
CA HIS A 209 2.86 -9.97 -0.42
C HIS A 209 1.64 -10.01 -1.34
N SER A 210 0.43 -10.13 -0.79
CA SER A 210 -0.81 -10.14 -1.58
C SER A 210 -1.08 -8.82 -2.31
N TRP A 211 -0.47 -7.72 -1.86
CA TRP A 211 -0.57 -6.39 -2.46
C TRP A 211 0.61 -6.05 -3.39
N VAL A 212 1.46 -7.02 -3.71
CA VAL A 212 2.50 -6.87 -4.74
C VAL A 212 1.88 -7.05 -6.12
N LEU A 213 2.16 -6.12 -7.03
CA LEU A 213 1.76 -6.22 -8.42
C LEU A 213 2.66 -7.24 -9.12
N PRO A 214 2.11 -8.36 -9.63
CA PRO A 214 2.89 -9.35 -10.35
C PRO A 214 3.29 -8.80 -11.72
N ALA A 215 4.40 -9.29 -12.25
CA ALA A 215 4.80 -9.06 -13.62
C ALA A 215 3.89 -9.83 -14.58
N GLU A 216 3.53 -9.19 -15.69
CA GLU A 216 2.77 -9.85 -16.75
C GLU A 216 3.66 -10.76 -17.61
N SER A 217 4.91 -10.35 -17.81
CA SER A 217 5.89 -11.08 -18.63
C SER A 217 7.32 -10.73 -18.24
N CYS A 218 8.28 -11.48 -18.78
CA CYS A 218 9.70 -11.19 -18.62
C CYS A 218 10.15 -9.86 -19.25
N ARG A 219 9.35 -9.33 -20.19
CA ARG A 219 9.63 -8.08 -20.92
C ARG A 219 9.04 -6.84 -20.24
N ASP A 220 8.54 -7.01 -19.03
CA ASP A 220 7.98 -5.94 -18.22
C ASP A 220 9.04 -4.85 -17.98
N SER A 221 8.70 -3.61 -18.31
CA SER A 221 9.59 -2.45 -18.15
C SER A 221 9.90 -2.14 -16.68
N THR A 222 9.10 -2.67 -15.75
CA THR A 222 9.31 -2.52 -14.31
C THR A 222 10.46 -3.40 -13.78
N GLN A 223 10.95 -4.37 -14.55
CA GLN A 223 11.96 -5.36 -14.11
C GLN A 223 11.47 -6.25 -12.96
N CYS A 224 10.17 -6.28 -12.68
CA CYS A 224 9.57 -7.30 -11.83
C CYS A 224 9.58 -8.63 -12.59
N HIS A 225 9.97 -9.71 -11.91
CA HIS A 225 10.04 -11.05 -12.50
C HIS A 225 9.31 -12.08 -11.64
N MET A 226 8.24 -11.64 -10.97
CA MET A 226 7.47 -12.43 -10.04
C MET A 226 6.02 -12.49 -10.42
N LYS A 227 5.38 -13.59 -10.06
CA LYS A 227 3.94 -13.82 -10.13
C LYS A 227 3.42 -14.27 -8.77
N LEU A 228 2.13 -14.11 -8.57
CA LEU A 228 1.40 -14.68 -7.44
C LEU A 228 0.82 -16.03 -7.86
N GLU A 229 1.11 -17.10 -7.12
CA GLU A 229 0.69 -18.46 -7.48
C GLU A 229 0.29 -19.28 -6.25
N SER A 230 -0.75 -20.10 -6.39
CA SER A 230 -1.11 -21.10 -5.38
C SER A 230 -0.09 -22.23 -5.37
N VAL A 231 0.43 -22.55 -4.19
CA VAL A 231 1.48 -23.56 -4.01
C VAL A 231 0.89 -24.84 -3.44
N LYS A 232 1.35 -25.98 -3.95
CA LYS A 232 1.02 -27.29 -3.38
C LYS A 232 2.00 -27.61 -2.26
N LEU A 233 1.49 -28.08 -1.13
CA LEU A 233 2.31 -28.59 -0.05
C LEU A 233 3.04 -29.87 -0.51
N GLU A 234 4.36 -29.92 -0.37
CA GLU A 234 5.16 -31.06 -0.83
C GLU A 234 4.89 -32.33 -0.02
N LYS A 235 4.75 -32.18 1.30
CA LYS A 235 4.33 -33.25 2.18
C LYS A 235 2.85 -33.59 1.93
N GLN A 236 2.50 -34.86 2.09
CA GLN A 236 1.12 -35.35 2.08
C GLN A 236 0.67 -35.55 3.53
N PRO A 237 0.11 -34.51 4.17
CA PRO A 237 -0.32 -34.63 5.56
C PRO A 237 -1.54 -35.54 5.68
N ILE A 238 -1.69 -36.13 6.86
CA ILE A 238 -2.91 -36.82 7.25
C ILE A 238 -3.85 -35.78 7.86
N VAL A 239 -4.94 -35.48 7.17
CA VAL A 239 -6.01 -34.58 7.62
C VAL A 239 -7.27 -35.43 7.78
N ASP A 240 -7.92 -35.35 8.94
CA ASP A 240 -9.10 -36.16 9.27
C ASP A 240 -8.91 -37.68 9.04
N GLY A 241 -7.69 -38.18 9.28
CA GLY A 241 -7.35 -39.59 9.13
C GLY A 241 -7.09 -40.05 7.69
N GLN A 242 -7.02 -39.15 6.70
CA GLN A 242 -6.73 -39.48 5.30
C GLN A 242 -5.52 -38.70 4.76
N GLU A 243 -4.72 -39.36 3.93
CA GLU A 243 -3.66 -38.69 3.16
C GLU A 243 -4.27 -37.65 2.21
N SER A 244 -3.78 -36.42 2.31
CA SER A 244 -4.35 -35.28 1.61
C SER A 244 -3.32 -34.55 0.76
N LYS A 245 -3.79 -34.00 -0.37
CA LYS A 245 -3.08 -33.00 -1.16
C LYS A 245 -3.56 -31.63 -0.70
N CYS A 246 -2.63 -30.76 -0.33
CA CYS A 246 -2.96 -29.45 0.19
C CYS A 246 -2.45 -28.34 -0.72
N TYR A 247 -3.27 -27.31 -0.90
CA TYR A 247 -3.00 -26.15 -1.73
C TYR A 247 -3.21 -24.87 -0.92
N SER A 248 -2.34 -23.89 -1.11
CA SER A 248 -2.41 -22.64 -0.36
C SER A 248 -3.68 -21.86 -0.71
N VAL A 249 -4.43 -21.40 0.30
CA VAL A 249 -5.61 -20.54 0.10
C VAL A 249 -5.23 -19.10 -0.28
N GLU A 250 -3.98 -18.73 -0.04
CA GLU A 250 -3.39 -17.44 -0.38
C GLU A 250 -2.28 -17.67 -1.41
N PRO A 251 -2.18 -16.84 -2.45
CA PRO A 251 -1.09 -16.96 -3.40
C PRO A 251 0.24 -16.57 -2.75
N VAL A 252 1.31 -17.20 -3.21
CA VAL A 252 2.69 -16.96 -2.76
C VAL A 252 3.47 -16.36 -3.93
N LEU A 253 4.39 -15.44 -3.63
CA LEU A 253 5.30 -14.90 -4.62
C LEU A 253 6.23 -15.99 -5.16
N ARG A 254 6.19 -16.18 -6.49
CA ARG A 254 7.02 -17.10 -7.24
C ARG A 254 7.68 -16.36 -8.39
N CYS A 255 8.87 -16.82 -8.80
CA CYS A 255 9.50 -16.27 -9.99
C CYS A 255 8.71 -16.71 -11.24
N LEU A 256 8.79 -15.90 -12.29
CA LEU A 256 8.27 -16.29 -13.59
C LEU A 256 9.00 -17.55 -14.12
N PRO A 257 8.37 -18.33 -15.01
CA PRO A 257 9.05 -19.40 -15.73
C PRO A 257 10.31 -18.88 -16.45
N GLY A 258 11.41 -19.65 -16.41
CA GLY A 258 12.71 -19.20 -16.92
C GLY A 258 13.54 -18.36 -15.93
N CYS A 259 13.00 -18.09 -14.73
CA CYS A 259 13.72 -17.41 -13.66
C CYS A 259 13.93 -18.32 -12.44
N LEU A 260 15.04 -18.08 -11.73
CA LEU A 260 15.37 -18.73 -10.48
C LEU A 260 15.32 -17.73 -9.32
N PRO A 261 14.84 -18.14 -8.13
CA PRO A 261 14.91 -17.30 -6.95
C PRO A 261 16.36 -17.16 -6.50
N VAL A 262 16.79 -15.91 -6.27
CA VAL A 262 18.10 -15.61 -5.67
C VAL A 262 17.98 -15.17 -4.21
N ARG A 263 16.76 -14.78 -3.79
CA ARG A 263 16.41 -14.52 -2.40
C ARG A 263 15.03 -15.11 -2.12
N THR A 264 14.88 -15.82 -1.01
CA THR A 264 13.60 -16.32 -0.53
C THR A 264 13.39 -15.95 0.93
N MET A 265 12.15 -16.12 1.40
CA MET A 265 11.80 -15.98 2.79
C MET A 265 10.66 -16.95 3.16
N PRO A 266 10.71 -17.60 4.32
CA PRO A 266 9.62 -18.45 4.79
C PRO A 266 8.39 -17.62 5.16
N VAL A 267 7.21 -18.07 4.72
CA VAL A 267 5.93 -17.46 5.04
C VAL A 267 4.95 -18.52 5.52
N THR A 268 4.36 -18.33 6.69
CA THR A 268 3.29 -19.20 7.20
C THR A 268 1.95 -18.79 6.59
N ILE A 269 1.34 -19.70 5.83
CA ILE A 269 0.07 -19.48 5.11
C ILE A 269 -0.93 -20.61 5.40
N GLY A 270 -2.20 -20.35 5.11
CA GLY A 270 -3.24 -21.38 5.20
C GLY A 270 -3.23 -22.31 3.99
N PHE A 271 -3.52 -23.58 4.23
CA PHE A 271 -3.72 -24.58 3.19
C PHE A 271 -5.10 -25.22 3.31
N HIS A 272 -5.72 -25.41 2.15
CA HIS A 272 -6.91 -26.25 1.98
C HIS A 272 -6.48 -27.62 1.47
N CYS A 273 -6.97 -28.68 2.10
CA CYS A 273 -6.56 -30.05 1.91
C CYS A 273 -7.72 -30.88 1.39
N LEU A 274 -7.43 -31.74 0.41
CA LEU A 274 -8.38 -32.66 -0.18
C LEU A 274 -7.78 -34.06 -0.20
N PRO A 275 -8.58 -35.12 0.00
CA PRO A 275 -8.09 -36.49 -0.07
C PRO A 275 -7.33 -36.75 -1.38
N THR A 276 -6.23 -37.51 -1.34
CA THR A 276 -5.38 -37.77 -2.53
C THR A 276 -6.12 -38.33 -3.74
N HIS A 277 -7.24 -39.03 -3.50
CA HIS A 277 -8.11 -39.64 -4.50
C HIS A 277 -9.21 -38.72 -5.04
N SER A 278 -9.39 -37.52 -4.48
CA SER A 278 -10.36 -36.55 -5.03
C SER A 278 -9.94 -36.11 -6.43
N SER A 279 -10.93 -35.86 -7.30
CA SER A 279 -10.72 -35.28 -8.63
C SER A 279 -10.03 -33.92 -8.57
N SER A 280 -9.56 -33.43 -9.73
CA SER A 280 -8.85 -32.16 -9.90
C SER A 280 -9.44 -31.02 -9.08
N VAL A 281 -8.59 -30.30 -8.37
CA VAL A 281 -8.96 -29.12 -7.58
C VAL A 281 -9.19 -27.95 -8.51
N ASP A 282 -10.39 -27.36 -8.45
CA ASP A 282 -10.61 -26.04 -9.05
C ASP A 282 -9.94 -24.99 -8.17
N LEU A 283 -8.80 -24.50 -8.64
CA LEU A 283 -8.00 -23.49 -7.94
C LEU A 283 -8.56 -22.07 -8.11
N SER A 284 -9.56 -21.86 -8.97
CA SER A 284 -10.08 -20.51 -9.26
C SER A 284 -10.67 -19.81 -8.03
N ASN A 285 -11.30 -20.57 -7.12
CA ASN A 285 -11.94 -20.06 -5.91
C ASN A 285 -11.24 -20.56 -4.63
N ILE A 286 -9.93 -20.83 -4.69
CA ILE A 286 -9.22 -21.41 -3.54
C ILE A 286 -9.18 -20.48 -2.32
N SER A 287 -9.23 -19.16 -2.52
CA SER A 287 -9.25 -18.17 -1.44
C SER A 287 -10.52 -18.16 -0.61
N GLU A 288 -11.60 -18.76 -1.11
CA GLU A 288 -12.88 -18.91 -0.39
C GLU A 288 -12.95 -20.22 0.40
N LYS A 289 -11.97 -21.12 0.24
CA LYS A 289 -11.95 -22.43 0.89
C LYS A 289 -11.50 -22.31 2.35
N SER A 290 -11.86 -23.34 3.14
CA SER A 290 -11.43 -23.45 4.53
C SER A 290 -9.92 -23.63 4.63
N VAL A 291 -9.35 -23.09 5.69
CA VAL A 291 -7.97 -23.39 6.09
C VAL A 291 -8.01 -24.60 7.00
N ASP A 292 -7.53 -25.73 6.49
CA ASP A 292 -7.52 -27.00 7.22
C ASP A 292 -6.24 -27.13 8.06
N LEU A 293 -5.13 -26.55 7.58
CA LEU A 293 -3.88 -26.44 8.31
C LEU A 293 -3.07 -25.22 7.90
N ARG A 294 -2.05 -24.88 8.70
CA ARG A 294 -1.11 -23.79 8.42
C ARG A 294 0.30 -24.32 8.40
N GLU A 295 1.01 -24.03 7.32
CA GLU A 295 2.38 -24.50 7.10
C GLU A 295 3.22 -23.39 6.48
N THR A 296 4.52 -23.58 6.52
CA THR A 296 5.48 -22.66 5.92
C THR A 296 5.67 -22.98 4.45
N ALA A 297 5.60 -21.95 3.61
CA ALA A 297 5.99 -21.98 2.21
C ALA A 297 7.10 -20.96 1.95
N GLU A 298 7.99 -21.27 1.02
CA GLU A 298 9.02 -20.31 0.58
C GLU A 298 8.42 -19.28 -0.38
N ALA A 299 8.46 -18.00 -0.03
CA ALA A 299 8.14 -16.89 -0.92
C ALA A 299 9.42 -16.36 -1.58
N HIS A 300 9.38 -16.08 -2.88
CA HIS A 300 10.51 -15.52 -3.60
C HIS A 300 10.55 -14.00 -3.42
N MET A 301 11.73 -13.45 -3.13
CA MET A 301 11.95 -12.04 -2.79
C MET A 301 12.88 -11.31 -3.77
N ALA A 302 13.59 -12.06 -4.62
CA ALA A 302 14.31 -11.57 -5.78
C ALA A 302 14.49 -12.73 -6.78
N CYS A 303 14.45 -12.42 -8.08
CA CYS A 303 14.55 -13.41 -9.15
C CYS A 303 15.65 -13.03 -10.14
N GLN A 304 16.35 -14.02 -10.68
CA GLN A 304 17.28 -13.87 -11.77
C GLN A 304 16.82 -14.74 -12.94
N CYS A 305 16.70 -14.12 -14.11
CA CYS A 305 16.13 -14.76 -15.30
C CYS A 305 17.21 -15.06 -16.33
N ASN A 306 17.06 -16.19 -17.03
CA ASN A 306 17.90 -16.55 -18.16
C ASN A 306 17.31 -16.01 -19.48
N ALA A 307 17.97 -16.29 -20.61
CA ALA A 307 17.51 -15.88 -21.93
C ALA A 307 16.19 -16.55 -22.39
N GLU A 308 15.71 -17.57 -21.67
CA GLU A 308 14.46 -18.29 -21.95
C GLU A 308 13.24 -17.62 -21.30
N CYS A 309 13.46 -16.59 -20.48
CA CYS A 309 12.41 -15.72 -19.96
C CYS A 309 11.95 -14.78 -21.08
N ALA A 310 10.98 -15.22 -21.88
CA ALA A 310 10.49 -14.53 -23.08
C ALA A 310 9.08 -14.00 -22.93
#